data_AF-A0A7L1NL83-F1
#
_entry.id   AF-A0A7L1NL83-F1
#
_cell.length_a   1.000
_cell.length_b   1.000
_cell.length_c   1.000
_cell.angle_alpha   90.00
_cell.angle_beta   90.00
_cell.angle_gamma   90.00
#
_symmetry.space_group_name_H-M   'P 1'
#
loop_
_entity.id
_entity.type
_entity.pdbx_description
1 polymer ?
#
loop_
_entity_poly.entity_id
_entity_poly.type
_entity_poly.pdbx_seq_one_letter_code
_entity_poly.pdbx_strand_id
1 'polypeptide(L)' 'MRQPPPTSKAPLTESQFLEALPAMNTTVITLGVLWVLRNEPFDMRHFTQEPPRRLMRKFRRRLA' A
#
# COMPACT_ATOMS: atom_id res chain seq x y z
N MET A 1 -7.06 -7.47 12.90
CA MET A 1 -7.58 -7.49 14.28
C MET A 1 -7.47 -8.90 14.82
N ARG A 2 -7.11 -9.09 16.10
CA ARG A 2 -6.96 -10.41 16.73
C ARG A 2 -8.13 -10.81 17.63
N GLN A 3 -8.98 -9.85 18.00
CA GLN A 3 -10.17 -10.06 18.84
C GLN A 3 -11.44 -9.72 18.03
N PRO A 4 -12.59 -10.32 18.37
CA PRO A 4 -13.86 -9.96 17.73
C PRO A 4 -14.25 -8.50 18.04
N PRO A 5 -15.14 -7.90 17.24
CA PRO A 5 -15.69 -6.59 17.54
C PRO A 5 -16.38 -6.57 18.92
N PRO A 6 -16.27 -5.47 19.69
CA PRO A 6 -17.00 -5.31 20.94
C PRO A 6 -18.52 -5.40 20.72
N THR A 7 -19.23 -6.09 21.61
CA THR A 7 -20.69 -6.24 21.55
C THR A 7 -21.44 -5.19 22.38
N SER A 8 -20.72 -4.36 23.12
CA SER A 8 -21.29 -3.27 23.92
C SER A 8 -20.38 -2.04 23.90
N LYS A 9 -20.91 -0.92 24.39
CA LYS A 9 -20.16 0.33 24.56
C LYS A 9 -19.46 0.42 25.93
N ALA A 10 -19.33 -0.69 26.66
CA ALA A 10 -18.58 -0.70 27.90
C ALA A 10 -17.12 -0.27 27.63
N PRO A 11 -16.52 0.53 28.52
CA PRO A 11 -15.14 0.95 28.36
C PRO A 11 -14.20 -0.26 28.37
N LEU A 12 -13.24 -0.26 27.43
CA LEU A 12 -12.17 -1.24 27.37
C LEU A 12 -10.94 -0.74 28.13
N THR A 13 -10.17 -1.66 28.71
CA THR A 13 -8.84 -1.35 29.23
C THR A 13 -7.83 -1.19 28.09
N GLU A 14 -6.71 -0.51 28.36
CA GLU A 14 -5.61 -0.40 27.40
C GLU A 14 -5.08 -1.78 26.97
N SER A 15 -4.96 -2.74 27.89
CA SER A 15 -4.54 -4.12 27.58
C SER A 15 -5.47 -4.78 26.56
N GLN A 16 -6.80 -4.67 26.78
CA GLN A 16 -7.79 -5.22 25.86
C GLN A 16 -7.71 -4.58 24.47
N PHE A 17 -7.42 -3.28 24.41
CA PHE A 17 -7.19 -2.57 23.15
C PHE A 17 -5.93 -3.07 22.43
N LEU A 18 -4.80 -3.17 23.12
CA LEU A 18 -3.53 -3.64 22.56
C LEU A 18 -3.60 -5.12 22.11
N GLU A 19 -4.35 -5.95 22.82
CA GLU A 19 -4.61 -7.34 22.46
C GLU A 19 -5.39 -7.46 21.14
N ALA A 20 -6.28 -6.50 20.84
CA ALA A 20 -7.05 -6.49 19.60
C ALA A 20 -6.23 -6.07 18.36
N LEU A 21 -5.19 -5.24 18.55
CA LEU A 21 -4.29 -4.77 17.49
C LEU A 21 -3.48 -5.93 16.88
N PRO A 22 -2.98 -5.81 15.63
CA PRO A 22 -2.09 -6.82 15.03
C PRO A 22 -0.84 -7.07 15.88
N ALA A 23 -0.33 -8.29 15.84
CA ALA A 23 0.96 -8.61 16.46
C ALA A 23 2.11 -7.88 15.74
N MET A 24 3.23 -7.69 16.43
CA MET A 24 4.37 -6.93 15.90
C MET A 24 4.89 -7.46 14.55
N ASN A 25 4.95 -8.78 14.39
CA ASN A 25 5.33 -9.40 13.12
C ASN A 25 4.37 -9.02 11.99
N THR A 26 3.05 -9.09 12.23
CA THR A 26 2.04 -8.66 11.25
C THR A 26 2.18 -7.17 10.93
N THR A 27 2.38 -6.33 11.94
CA THR A 27 2.57 -4.88 11.76
C THR A 27 3.78 -4.58 10.87
N VAL A 28 4.93 -5.17 11.15
CA VAL A 28 6.16 -4.96 10.36
C VAL A 28 6.00 -5.48 8.93
N ILE A 29 5.36 -6.64 8.74
CA ILE A 29 5.08 -7.18 7.40
C ILE A 29 4.16 -6.23 6.63
N THR A 30 3.07 -5.75 7.23
CA THR A 30 2.16 -4.81 6.57
C THR A 30 2.87 -3.52 6.17
N LEU A 31 3.71 -2.96 7.05
CA LEU A 31 4.50 -1.76 6.73
C LEU A 31 5.50 -2.03 5.59
N GLY A 32 6.19 -3.17 5.61
CA GLY A 32 7.12 -3.58 4.56
C GLY A 32 6.42 -3.74 3.21
N VAL A 33 5.28 -4.43 3.17
CA VAL A 33 4.49 -4.62 1.95
C VAL A 33 4.01 -3.28 1.38
N LEU A 34 3.43 -2.41 2.21
CA LEU A 34 2.98 -1.09 1.77
C LEU A 34 4.13 -0.25 1.24
N TRP A 35 5.30 -0.33 1.87
CA TRP A 35 6.48 0.37 1.39
C TRP A 35 6.95 -0.17 0.03
N VAL A 36 7.03 -1.50 -0.14
CA VAL A 36 7.43 -2.11 -1.42
C VAL A 36 6.45 -1.72 -2.52
N LEU A 37 5.15 -1.91 -2.32
CA LEU A 37 4.12 -1.60 -3.32
C LEU A 37 4.11 -0.10 -3.72
N ARG A 38 4.43 0.80 -2.78
CA ARG A 38 4.56 2.23 -3.07
C ARG A 38 5.77 2.54 -3.94
N ASN A 39 6.89 1.88 -3.69
CA ASN A 39 8.20 2.27 -4.22
C ASN A 39 8.70 1.37 -5.36
N GLU A 40 8.01 0.28 -5.67
CA GLU A 40 8.41 -0.65 -6.71
C GLU A 40 8.46 0.07 -8.08
N PRO A 41 9.63 0.14 -8.73
CA PRO A 41 9.76 0.80 -10.01
C PRO A 41 9.14 -0.09 -11.09
N PHE A 42 8.05 0.37 -11.71
CA PHE A 42 7.54 -0.27 -12.91
C PHE A 42 8.52 -0.06 -14.07
N ASP A 43 9.01 -1.14 -14.69
CA ASP A 43 9.74 -1.03 -15.94
C ASP A 43 8.77 -0.67 -17.06
N MET A 44 8.73 0.61 -17.41
CA MET A 44 7.77 1.17 -18.38
C MET A 44 8.38 1.33 -19.79
N ARG A 45 9.51 0.69 -20.08
CA ARG A 45 10.27 0.90 -21.33
C ARG A 45 10.23 -0.30 -22.28
N HIS A 46 9.03 -0.62 -22.77
CA HIS A 46 8.84 -1.71 -23.75
C HIS A 46 8.92 -1.27 -25.23
N PHE A 47 8.75 0.02 -25.52
CA PHE A 47 8.73 0.53 -26.89
C PHE A 47 10.10 1.05 -27.35
N THR A 48 10.73 0.33 -28.27
CA THR A 48 12.03 0.70 -28.87
C THR A 48 11.88 1.44 -30.21
N GLN A 49 10.76 1.27 -30.91
CA GLN A 49 10.52 1.86 -32.22
C GLN A 49 10.12 3.35 -32.13
N GLU A 50 10.48 4.14 -33.15
CA GLU A 50 10.24 5.59 -33.16
C GLU A 50 8.75 6.02 -33.15
N PRO A 51 7.83 5.40 -33.92
CA PRO A 51 6.44 5.84 -33.92
C PRO A 51 5.76 5.75 -32.53
N PRO A 52 5.84 4.64 -31.78
CA PRO A 52 5.36 4.58 -30.40
C PRO A 52 6.03 5.59 -29.45
N ARG A 53 7.35 5.81 -29.58
CA ARG A 53 8.08 6.80 -28.76
C ARG A 53 7.56 8.23 -28.96
N ARG A 54 7.19 8.61 -30.20
CA ARG A 54 6.58 9.91 -30.48
C ARG A 54 5.21 10.07 -29.82
N LEU A 55 4.38 9.04 -29.87
CA LEU A 55 3.07 9.03 -29.22
C LEU A 55 3.18 9.13 -27.69
N MET A 56 4.10 8.38 -27.08
CA MET A 56 4.40 8.49 -25.65
C MET A 56 4.87 9.89 -25.25
N ARG A 57 5.74 10.53 -26.05
CA ARG A 57 6.18 11.92 -25.81
C ARG A 57 5.00 12.89 -25.84
N LYS A 58 4.10 12.76 -26.83
CA LYS A 58 2.89 13.60 -26.94
C LYS A 58 1.96 13.38 -25.75
N PHE A 59 1.77 12.13 -25.33
CA PHE A 59 0.96 11.79 -24.17
C PHE A 59 1.53 12.38 -22.87
N ARG A 60 2.84 12.22 -22.62
CA ARG A 60 3.52 12.81 -21.45
C ARG A 60 3.38 14.33 -21.38
N ARG A 61 3.47 15.04 -22.53
CA ARG A 61 3.26 16.49 -22.59
C ARG A 61 1.83 16.93 -22.24
N ARG A 62 0.84 16.03 -22.34
CA ARG A 62 -0.55 16.32 -21.94
C ARG A 62 -0.82 16.04 -20.46
N LEU A 63 0.03 15.22 -19.82
CA LEU A 63 -0.09 14.87 -18.41
C LEU A 63 0.68 15.83 -17.48
N ALA A 64 1.60 16.61 -18.05
CA ALA A 64 2.33 17.69 -17.36
C ALA A 64 1.51 18.98 -17.40
#